data_AF-A0A376S9C2-F1
#
_entry.id   AF-A0A376S9C2-F1
#
_cell.length_a   1.000
_cell.length_b   1.000
_cell.length_c   1.000
_cell.angle_alpha   90.00
_cell.angle_beta   90.00
_cell.angle_gamma   90.00
#
_symmetry.space_group_name_H-M   'P 1'
#
loop_
_entity.id
_entity.type
_entity.pdbx_description
1 polymer ?
#
loop_
_entity_poly.entity_id
_entity_poly.type
_entity_poly.pdbx_seq_one_letter_code
_entity_poly.pdbx_strand_id
1 'polypeptide(L)'
;MLGTCGYLLFFWVSVWSLPVALVALAIASIGQGVTMTVMWALEADTVEYGEYLTGVRIEGLTYSLFSFTRKCGQAIGGSIPAFILGLSGYIANQVQTPEVIMGIRTSIALVPCGFMLLAFVIIWFYPLTDKKFKEIVVEIDNRKKVQQQLINDITN
;
A
#
# COMPACT_ATOMS: atom_id res chain seq x y z
N MET A 1 -6.18 6.62 -6.95
CA MET A 1 -7.36 7.51 -6.95
C MET A 1 -8.67 6.81 -7.36
N LEU A 2 -8.66 5.82 -8.26
CA LEU A 2 -9.89 5.09 -8.61
C LEU A 2 -10.58 4.48 -7.38
N GLY A 3 -9.81 3.87 -6.47
CA GLY A 3 -10.40 3.26 -5.27
C GLY A 3 -10.91 4.27 -4.23
N THR A 4 -10.37 5.50 -4.15
CA THR A 4 -10.86 6.53 -3.21
C THR A 4 -12.25 6.99 -3.65
N CYS A 5 -12.44 7.15 -4.97
CA CYS A 5 -13.75 7.42 -5.55
C CYS A 5 -14.73 6.27 -5.28
N GLY A 6 -14.28 5.01 -5.38
CA GLY A 6 -15.09 3.83 -5.05
C GLY A 6 -15.57 3.81 -3.59
N TYR A 7 -14.68 4.10 -2.63
CA TYR A 7 -15.04 4.17 -1.21
C TYR A 7 -15.99 5.34 -0.91
N LEU A 8 -15.78 6.52 -1.51
CA LEU A 8 -16.68 7.67 -1.35
C LEU A 8 -18.08 7.39 -1.95
N LEU A 9 -18.13 6.74 -3.11
CA LEU A 9 -19.39 6.30 -3.73
C LEU A 9 -20.13 5.31 -2.83
N PHE A 10 -19.44 4.35 -2.21
CA PHE A 10 -20.05 3.44 -1.25
C PHE A 10 -20.64 4.19 -0.05
N PHE A 11 -19.90 5.16 0.51
CA PHE A 11 -20.36 5.94 1.66
C PHE A 11 -21.63 6.74 1.38
N TRP A 12 -21.86 7.21 0.14
CA TRP A 12 -23.08 7.94 -0.21
C TRP A 12 -24.22 7.04 -0.65
N VAL A 13 -23.93 6.00 -1.44
CA VAL A 13 -24.95 5.24 -2.17
C VAL A 13 -25.47 4.00 -1.42
N SER A 14 -24.75 3.50 -0.40
CA SER A 14 -25.10 2.22 0.23
C SER A 14 -26.45 2.17 0.97
N VAL A 15 -27.15 3.29 1.18
CA VAL A 15 -28.49 3.30 1.81
C VAL A 15 -29.61 3.00 0.80
N TRP A 16 -29.37 3.29 -0.48
CA TRP A 16 -30.42 3.37 -1.49
C TRP A 16 -30.65 2.04 -2.22
N SER A 17 -29.60 1.25 -2.43
CA SER A 17 -29.72 -0.07 -3.07
C SER A 17 -28.48 -0.95 -2.86
N LEU A 18 -28.73 -2.23 -2.54
CA LEU A 18 -27.68 -3.23 -2.34
C LEU A 18 -26.83 -3.47 -3.61
N PRO A 19 -27.39 -3.58 -4.83
CA PRO A 19 -26.59 -3.81 -6.03
C PRO A 19 -25.60 -2.67 -6.31
N VAL A 20 -25.99 -1.42 -6.09
CA VAL A 20 -25.11 -0.27 -6.34
C VAL A 20 -24.00 -0.18 -5.29
N ALA A 21 -24.27 -0.57 -4.04
CA ALA A 21 -23.24 -0.70 -3.02
C ALA A 21 -22.18 -1.74 -3.39
N LEU A 22 -22.59 -2.89 -3.95
CA LEU A 22 -21.67 -3.94 -4.41
C LEU A 22 -20.82 -3.47 -5.61
N VAL A 23 -21.41 -2.75 -6.55
CA VAL A 23 -20.67 -2.16 -7.67
C VAL A 23 -19.65 -1.12 -7.18
N ALA A 24 -20.01 -0.27 -6.23
CA ALA A 24 -19.08 0.69 -5.63
C ALA A 24 -17.91 -0.01 -4.92
N LEU A 25 -18.18 -1.09 -4.19
CA LEU A 25 -17.13 -1.93 -3.59
C LEU A 25 -16.24 -2.58 -4.64
N ALA A 26 -16.79 -3.08 -5.75
CA ALA A 26 -16.00 -3.65 -6.82
C ALA A 26 -15.01 -2.63 -7.41
N ILE A 27 -15.45 -1.39 -7.65
CA ILE A 27 -14.59 -0.29 -8.11
C ILE A 27 -13.50 0.02 -7.06
N ALA A 28 -13.87 0.05 -5.78
CA ALA A 28 -12.92 0.25 -4.68
C ALA A 28 -11.85 -0.85 -4.66
N SER A 29 -12.26 -2.12 -4.79
CA SER A 29 -11.38 -3.29 -4.81
C SER A 29 -10.42 -3.27 -6.00
N ILE A 30 -10.84 -2.83 -7.18
CA ILE A 30 -9.93 -2.68 -8.33
C ILE A 30 -8.83 -1.66 -8.01
N GLY A 31 -9.20 -0.50 -7.45
CA GLY A 31 -8.22 0.51 -7.04
C GLY A 31 -7.25 0.00 -5.97
N GLN A 32 -7.75 -0.83 -5.05
CA GLN A 32 -6.93 -1.45 -4.01
C GLN A 32 -5.97 -2.50 -4.59
N GLY A 33 -6.43 -3.31 -5.56
CA GLY A 33 -5.59 -4.27 -6.28
C GLY A 33 -4.42 -3.62 -7.01
N VAL A 34 -4.65 -2.52 -7.73
CA VAL A 34 -3.58 -1.74 -8.38
C VAL A 34 -2.56 -1.24 -7.35
N THR A 35 -3.06 -0.75 -6.21
CA THR A 35 -2.19 -0.23 -5.13
C THR A 35 -1.32 -1.35 -4.53
N MET A 36 -1.88 -2.55 -4.34
CA MET A 36 -1.10 -3.71 -3.90
C MET A 36 -0.03 -4.11 -4.91
N THR A 37 -0.32 -4.10 -6.21
CA THR A 37 0.69 -4.42 -7.23
C THR A 37 1.84 -3.43 -7.23
N VAL A 38 1.53 -2.13 -7.21
CA VAL A 38 2.55 -1.06 -7.20
C VAL A 38 3.40 -1.12 -5.94
N MET A 39 2.82 -1.47 -4.79
CA MET A 39 3.53 -1.61 -3.52
C MET A 39 4.68 -2.64 -3.60
N TRP A 40 4.47 -3.79 -4.23
CA TRP A 40 5.51 -4.81 -4.41
C TRP A 40 6.59 -4.39 -5.41
N ALA A 41 6.21 -3.65 -6.46
CA ALA A 41 7.18 -3.11 -7.42
C ALA A 41 8.11 -2.08 -6.76
N LEU A 42 7.53 -1.14 -6.00
CA LEU A 42 8.29 -0.13 -5.25
C LEU A 42 9.21 -0.73 -4.20
N GLU A 43 8.80 -1.83 -3.56
CA GLU A 43 9.67 -2.54 -2.62
C GLU A 43 10.95 -3.02 -3.31
N ALA A 44 10.81 -3.69 -4.46
CA ALA A 44 11.97 -4.08 -5.25
C ALA A 44 12.83 -2.86 -5.58
N ASP A 45 12.24 -1.81 -6.16
CA ASP A 45 12.98 -0.62 -6.58
C ASP A 45 13.80 0.02 -5.45
N THR A 46 13.30 -0.01 -4.21
CA THR A 46 14.03 0.49 -3.04
C THR A 46 15.24 -0.35 -2.66
N VAL A 47 15.22 -1.66 -2.93
CA VAL A 47 16.36 -2.56 -2.73
C VAL A 47 17.49 -2.19 -3.70
N GLU A 48 17.18 -2.00 -4.98
CA GLU A 48 18.17 -1.52 -5.96
C GLU A 48 18.71 -0.13 -5.59
N TYR A 49 17.84 0.80 -5.17
CA TYR A 49 18.25 2.12 -4.72
C TYR A 49 19.18 2.06 -3.49
N GLY A 50 18.93 1.14 -2.56
CA GLY A 50 19.79 0.88 -1.41
C GLY A 50 21.17 0.36 -1.81
N GLU A 51 21.25 -0.59 -2.75
CA GLU A 51 22.52 -1.08 -3.31
C GLU A 51 23.29 0.04 -4.02
N TYR A 52 22.58 0.91 -4.75
CA TYR A 52 23.20 2.04 -5.45
C TYR A 52 23.95 2.99 -4.52
N LEU A 53 23.33 3.35 -3.39
CA LEU A 53 23.88 4.28 -2.41
C LEU A 53 24.98 3.65 -1.55
N THR A 54 24.79 2.40 -1.14
CA THR A 54 25.68 1.75 -0.16
C THR A 54 26.76 0.87 -0.81
N GLY A 55 26.60 0.49 -2.08
CA GLY A 55 27.44 -0.49 -2.76
C GLY A 55 27.25 -1.93 -2.29
N VAL A 56 26.37 -2.18 -1.30
CA VAL A 56 26.11 -3.50 -0.73
C VAL A 56 24.64 -3.85 -0.91
N ARG A 57 24.36 -5.04 -1.44
CA ARG A 57 22.99 -5.52 -1.62
C ARG A 57 22.47 -6.11 -0.31
N ILE A 58 21.53 -5.43 0.35
CA ILE A 58 20.94 -5.84 1.64
C ILE A 58 19.42 -6.10 1.49
N GLU A 59 19.06 -7.05 0.64
CA GLU A 59 17.64 -7.35 0.33
C GLU A 59 16.92 -7.95 1.53
N GLY A 60 17.55 -8.90 2.22
CA GLY A 60 16.94 -9.66 3.30
C GLY A 60 16.50 -8.78 4.49
N LEU A 61 17.31 -7.78 4.85
CA LEU A 61 16.96 -6.83 5.90
C LEU A 61 15.81 -5.92 5.47
N THR A 62 15.87 -5.40 4.23
CA THR A 62 14.86 -4.52 3.65
C THR A 62 13.50 -5.21 3.61
N TYR A 63 13.45 -6.44 3.08
CA TYR A 63 12.24 -7.25 2.98
C TYR A 63 11.68 -7.63 4.37
N SER A 64 12.56 -7.94 5.32
CA SER A 64 12.16 -8.27 6.69
C SER A 64 11.52 -7.06 7.39
N LEU A 65 12.13 -5.88 7.26
CA LEU A 65 11.60 -4.65 7.83
C LEU A 65 10.27 -4.26 7.18
N PHE A 66 10.18 -4.36 5.86
CA PHE A 66 8.93 -4.12 5.13
C PHE A 66 7.82 -5.06 5.59
N SER A 67 8.09 -6.36 5.65
CA SER A 67 7.13 -7.38 6.10
C SER A 67 6.69 -7.16 7.55
N PHE A 68 7.61 -6.78 8.44
CA PHE A 68 7.30 -6.45 9.83
C PHE A 68 6.38 -5.24 9.92
N THR A 69 6.76 -4.11 9.30
CA THR A 69 5.96 -2.89 9.27
C THR A 69 4.57 -3.15 8.68
N ARG A 70 4.49 -3.94 7.61
CA ARG A 70 3.22 -4.34 6.99
C ARG A 70 2.32 -5.10 7.97
N LYS A 71 2.87 -6.10 8.68
CA LYS A 71 2.10 -6.88 9.67
C LYS A 71 1.62 -6.02 10.82
N CYS A 72 2.46 -5.13 11.33
CA CYS A 72 2.07 -4.17 12.36
C CYS A 72 0.94 -3.25 11.86
N GLY A 73 1.07 -2.72 10.64
CA GLY A 73 0.04 -1.90 10.01
C GLY A 73 -1.27 -2.65 9.81
N GLN A 74 -1.22 -3.92 9.41
CA GLN A 74 -2.41 -4.77 9.27
C GLN A 74 -3.07 -5.08 10.62
N ALA A 75 -2.29 -5.32 11.67
CA ALA A 75 -2.83 -5.54 13.02
C ALA A 75 -3.56 -4.29 13.52
N ILE A 76 -2.93 -3.11 13.39
CA ILE A 76 -3.53 -1.83 13.77
C ILE A 76 -4.75 -1.55 12.90
N GLY A 77 -4.61 -1.62 11.57
CA GLY A 77 -5.67 -1.33 10.62
C GLY A 77 -6.88 -2.26 10.76
N GLY A 78 -6.65 -3.55 10.99
CA GLY A 78 -7.70 -4.53 11.23
C GLY A 78 -8.43 -4.32 12.56
N SER A 79 -7.78 -3.72 13.56
CA SER A 79 -8.40 -3.42 14.85
C SER A 79 -9.34 -2.20 14.82
N ILE A 80 -9.09 -1.23 13.93
CA ILE A 80 -9.85 0.04 13.88
C ILE A 80 -11.35 -0.19 13.69
N PRO A 81 -11.83 -1.00 12.71
CA PRO A 81 -13.26 -1.28 12.58
C PRO A 81 -13.87 -1.91 13.83
N ALA A 82 -13.14 -2.79 14.53
CA ALA A 82 -13.61 -3.42 15.76
C ALA A 82 -13.80 -2.39 16.89
N PHE A 83 -12.87 -1.44 17.03
CA PHE A 83 -13.00 -0.34 17.98
C PHE A 83 -14.18 0.58 17.65
N ILE A 84 -14.37 0.94 16.38
CA ILE A 84 -15.48 1.79 15.96
C ILE A 84 -16.82 1.10 16.24
N LEU A 85 -16.92 -0.21 15.96
CA LEU A 85 -18.11 -1.01 16.27
C LEU A 85 -18.41 -1.01 17.78
N GLY A 86 -17.40 -1.26 18.62
CA GLY A 86 -17.54 -1.26 20.07
C GLY A 86 -17.99 0.10 20.61
N LEU A 87 -17.41 1.20 20.11
CA LEU A 87 -17.78 2.56 20.50
C LEU A 87 -19.17 2.96 20.02
N SER A 88 -19.62 2.45 18.87
CA SER A 88 -20.94 2.73 18.33
C SER A 88 -22.08 2.05 19.08
N GLY A 89 -21.78 1.10 19.98
CA GLY A 89 -22.79 0.33 20.71
C GLY A 89 -23.40 -0.80 19.90
N TYR A 90 -22.63 -1.40 18.98
CA TYR A 90 -23.09 -2.51 18.14
C TYR A 90 -23.53 -3.71 18.98
N ILE A 91 -24.77 -4.19 18.77
CA ILE A 91 -25.33 -5.40 19.39
C ILE A 91 -25.72 -6.38 18.30
N ALA A 92 -25.11 -7.56 18.26
CA ALA A 92 -25.40 -8.56 17.24
C ALA A 92 -26.87 -9.02 17.26
N ASN A 93 -27.41 -9.36 16.09
CA ASN A 93 -28.76 -9.91 15.89
C ASN A 93 -29.93 -9.01 16.34
N GLN A 94 -29.67 -7.73 16.55
CA GLN A 94 -30.69 -6.71 16.84
C GLN A 94 -30.83 -5.74 15.66
N VAL A 95 -31.94 -5.00 15.61
CA VAL A 95 -32.06 -3.86 14.70
C VAL A 95 -31.06 -2.79 15.14
N GLN A 96 -30.15 -2.42 14.24
CA GLN A 96 -29.10 -1.45 14.55
C GLN A 96 -29.63 -0.02 14.49
N THR A 97 -29.17 0.83 15.40
CA THR A 97 -29.52 2.25 15.38
C THR A 97 -28.83 2.96 14.19
N PRO A 98 -29.34 4.11 13.76
CA PRO A 98 -28.71 4.91 12.70
C PRO A 98 -27.24 5.23 12.98
N GLU A 99 -26.87 5.42 14.25
CA GLU A 99 -25.49 5.71 14.70
C GLU A 99 -24.57 4.52 14.44
N VAL A 100 -25.01 3.29 14.76
CA VAL A 100 -24.25 2.06 14.50
C VAL A 100 -24.06 1.84 13.00
N ILE A 101 -25.11 2.05 12.21
CA ILE A 101 -25.04 1.96 10.74
C ILE A 101 -24.02 2.96 10.19
N MET A 102 -24.02 4.20 10.70
CA MET A 102 -23.04 5.20 10.29
C MET A 102 -21.60 4.84 10.72
N GLY A 103 -21.43 4.25 11.90
CA GLY A 103 -20.14 3.73 12.37
C GLY A 103 -19.58 2.63 11.46
N ILE A 104 -20.43 1.67 11.05
CA ILE A 104 -20.07 0.60 10.10
C ILE A 104 -19.62 1.21 8.77
N ARG A 105 -20.39 2.15 8.21
CA ARG A 105 -20.09 2.78 6.92
C ARG A 105 -18.79 3.58 6.96
N THR A 106 -18.56 4.31 8.05
CA THR A 106 -17.33 5.07 8.26
C THR A 106 -16.11 4.15 8.32
N SER A 107 -16.25 3.01 9.00
CA SER A 107 -15.18 2.01 9.11
C SER A 107 -14.81 1.35 7.78
N ILE A 108 -15.81 1.07 6.94
CA ILE A 108 -15.62 0.38 5.65
C ILE A 108 -15.15 1.34 4.55
N ALA A 109 -15.57 2.61 4.58
CA ALA A 109 -15.31 3.56 3.50
C ALA A 109 -14.41 4.74 3.89
N LEU A 110 -14.78 5.53 4.89
CA LEU A 110 -14.07 6.77 5.20
C LEU A 110 -12.67 6.51 5.75
N VAL A 111 -12.52 5.52 6.64
CA VAL A 111 -11.22 5.18 7.23
C VAL A 111 -10.24 4.70 6.15
N PRO A 112 -10.54 3.69 5.31
CA PRO A 112 -9.66 3.29 4.21
C PRO A 112 -9.43 4.42 3.19
N CYS A 113 -10.45 5.23 2.89
CA CYS A 113 -10.30 6.37 1.99
C CYS A 113 -9.26 7.38 2.50
N GLY A 114 -9.27 7.71 3.79
CA GLY A 114 -8.31 8.61 4.41
C GLY A 114 -6.87 8.09 4.30
N PHE A 115 -6.65 6.83 4.64
CA PHE A 115 -5.33 6.20 4.50
C PHE A 115 -4.86 6.13 3.05
N MET A 116 -5.77 5.89 2.11
CA MET A 116 -5.41 5.83 0.69
C MET A 116 -5.10 7.21 0.10
N LEU A 117 -5.77 8.27 0.57
CA LEU A 117 -5.40 9.66 0.25
C LEU A 117 -4.04 10.02 0.85
N LEU A 118 -3.78 9.63 2.10
CA LEU A 118 -2.48 9.86 2.73
C LEU A 118 -1.35 9.16 1.96
N ALA A 119 -1.55 7.90 1.57
CA ALA A 119 -0.60 7.16 0.74
C ALA A 119 -0.36 7.84 -0.61
N PHE A 120 -1.42 8.40 -1.22
CA PHE A 120 -1.30 9.16 -2.46
C PHE A 120 -0.46 10.44 -2.30
N VAL A 121 -0.63 11.17 -1.19
CA VAL A 121 0.18 12.35 -0.91
C VAL A 121 1.65 11.96 -0.70
N ILE A 122 1.92 10.86 0.01
CA ILE A 122 3.29 10.38 0.25
C ILE A 122 3.97 9.99 -1.08
N ILE A 123 3.28 9.23 -1.94
CA ILE A 123 3.87 8.80 -3.22
C ILE A 123 4.06 9.97 -4.19
N TRP A 124 3.31 11.06 -4.06
CA TRP A 124 3.50 12.27 -4.87
C TRP A 124 4.91 12.87 -4.67
N PHE A 125 5.47 12.76 -3.46
CA PHE A 125 6.83 13.23 -3.16
C PHE A 125 7.89 12.16 -3.39
N TYR A 126 7.54 11.04 -4.01
CA TYR A 126 8.48 9.94 -4.23
C TYR A 126 9.54 10.32 -5.28
N PRO A 127 10.84 10.31 -4.91
CA PRO A 127 11.90 10.85 -5.77
C PRO A 127 12.34 9.89 -6.88
N LEU A 128 11.98 8.61 -6.81
CA LEU A 128 12.42 7.59 -7.74
C LEU A 128 11.45 7.52 -8.93
N THR A 129 11.85 8.15 -10.03
CA THR A 129 11.15 8.08 -11.32
C THR A 129 11.70 6.92 -12.16
N ASP A 130 10.92 6.41 -13.12
CA ASP A 130 11.35 5.34 -14.03
C ASP A 130 12.69 5.63 -14.71
N LYS A 131 12.93 6.89 -15.06
CA LYS A 131 14.20 7.32 -15.65
C LYS A 131 15.34 7.15 -14.66
N LYS A 132 15.16 7.61 -13.43
CA LYS A 132 16.18 7.51 -12.38
C LYS A 132 16.45 6.06 -12.01
N PHE A 133 15.41 5.24 -11.97
CA PHE A 133 15.53 3.81 -11.72
C PHE A 133 16.38 3.11 -12.79
N LYS A 134 16.11 3.38 -14.08
CA LYS A 134 16.91 2.82 -15.19
C LYS A 134 18.38 3.24 -15.13
N GLU A 135 18.67 4.50 -14.80
CA GLU A 135 20.05 4.98 -14.61
C GLU A 135 20.77 4.18 -13.51
N ILE A 136 20.08 3.94 -12.39
CA ILE A 136 20.63 3.20 -11.25
C ILE A 136 20.97 1.76 -11.63
N VAL A 137 20.05 1.06 -12.30
CA VAL A 137 20.26 -0.33 -12.71
C VAL A 137 21.47 -0.46 -13.64
N VAL A 138 21.60 0.45 -14.60
CA VAL A 138 22.76 0.48 -15.52
C VAL A 138 24.06 0.74 -14.77
N GLU A 139 24.06 1.67 -13.80
CA GLU A 139 25.27 1.97 -13.04
C GLU A 139 25.70 0.81 -12.14
N ILE A 140 24.75 0.11 -11.49
CA ILE A 140 25.03 -1.09 -10.70
C ILE A 140 25.67 -2.18 -11.58
N ASP A 141 25.13 -2.44 -12.77
CA ASP A 141 25.66 -3.43 -13.71
C ASP A 141 27.09 -3.09 -14.17
N ASN A 142 27.35 -1.81 -14.46
CA ASN A 142 28.69 -1.35 -14.81
C ASN A 142 29.70 -1.53 -13.67
N ARG A 143 29.33 -1.22 -12.42
CA ARG A 143 30.19 -1.44 -11.25
C ARG A 143 30.55 -2.93 -11.10
N LYS A 144 29.59 -3.83 -11.31
CA LYS A 144 29.81 -5.29 -11.26
C LYS A 144 30.77 -5.76 -12.35
N LYS A 145 30.64 -5.26 -13.58
CA LYS A 145 31.56 -5.60 -14.69
C LYS A 145 32.99 -5.16 -14.42
N VAL A 146 33.18 -3.93 -13.95
CA VAL A 146 34.53 -3.40 -13.62
C VAL A 146 35.16 -4.24 -12.51
N GLN A 147 34.41 -4.56 -11.46
CA GLN A 147 34.91 -5.38 -10.36
C GLN A 147 35.29 -6.80 -10.83
N GLN A 148 34.51 -7.39 -11.74
CA GLN A 148 34.82 -8.70 -12.32
C GLN A 148 36.08 -8.66 -13.21
N GLN A 149 36.26 -7.61 -14.00
CA GLN A 149 37.47 -7.41 -14.80
C GLN A 149 38.72 -7.31 -13.93
N LEU A 150 38.67 -6.50 -12.87
CA LEU A 150 39.78 -6.39 -11.91
C LEU A 150 40.14 -7.73 -11.26
N ILE A 151 39.13 -8.54 -10.90
CA ILE A 151 39.37 -9.88 -10.36
C ILE A 151 40.08 -10.75 -11.42
N ASN A 152 39.61 -10.73 -12.66
CA ASN A 152 40.22 -11.51 -13.74
C ASN A 152 41.66 -11.07 -14.02
N ASP A 153 41.96 -9.77 -13.93
CA ASP A 153 43.31 -9.22 -14.13
C ASP A 153 44.28 -9.59 -13.01
N ILE A 154 43.80 -9.78 -11.77
CA ILE A 154 44.62 -10.22 -10.62
C ILE A 154 44.87 -11.73 -10.66
N THR A 155 43.98 -12.50 -11.28
CA THR A 155 44.01 -13.97 -11.23
C THR A 155 44.75 -14.60 -12.42
N ASN A 156 45.01 -13.84 -13.49
CA ASN A 156 45.82 -14.25 -14.65
C ASN A 156 47.26 -13.75 -14.55
#